data_AF-A0A2V5T444-F1
#
_entry.id   AF-A0A2V5T444-F1
#
_cell.length_a   1.000
_cell.length_b   1.000
_cell.length_c   1.000
_cell.angle_alpha   90.00
_cell.angle_beta   90.00
_cell.angle_gamma   90.00
#
_symmetry.space_group_name_H-M   'P 1'
#
loop_
_entity.id
_entity.type
_entity.pdbx_description
1 polymer ?
#
loop_
_entity_poly.entity_id
_entity_poly.type
_entity_poly.pdbx_seq_one_letter_code
_entity_poly.pdbx_strand_id
1 'polypeptide(L)'
;LEPFLKQQPENWVLIGDLALTNMGLGDKTAAFAFVEKAIAVNPIEKDPMDGPGSIEILARVTARMGEPDRAISALQKLLSTPYESPLNAANVPLTPALLRLDPMFDPLRNDPRFQKLCEEKPR
;
A
#
# COMPACT_ATOMS: atom_id res chain seq x y z
N LEU A 1 -11.01 15.89 -0.24
CA LEU A 1 -10.88 14.81 0.77
C LEU A 1 -10.85 15.37 2.19
N GLU A 2 -10.07 16.42 2.49
CA GLU A 2 -9.89 16.93 3.86
C GLU A 2 -11.17 17.35 4.62
N PRO A 3 -12.19 17.98 4.01
CA PRO A 3 -13.43 18.30 4.73
C PRO A 3 -14.16 17.05 5.22
N PHE A 4 -14.13 15.96 4.45
CA PHE A 4 -14.71 14.67 4.84
C PHE A 4 -13.91 14.00 5.95
N LEU A 5 -12.58 14.09 5.89
CA LEU A 5 -11.72 13.58 6.97
C LEU A 5 -12.00 14.28 8.31
N LYS A 6 -12.34 15.58 8.31
CA LYS A 6 -12.75 16.27 9.55
C LYS A 6 -14.03 15.68 10.16
N GLN A 7 -14.94 15.19 9.33
CA GLN A 7 -16.19 14.56 9.78
C GLN A 7 -15.98 13.08 10.18
N GLN A 8 -14.98 12.43 9.57
CA GLN A 8 -14.67 11.01 9.75
C GLN A 8 -13.17 10.83 10.02
N PRO A 9 -12.65 11.28 11.17
CA PRO A 9 -11.21 11.42 11.42
C PRO A 9 -10.40 10.11 11.42
N GLU A 10 -11.09 8.98 11.55
CA GLU A 10 -10.55 7.62 11.60
C GLU A 10 -10.89 6.79 10.34
N ASN A 11 -11.54 7.39 9.33
CA ASN A 11 -11.82 6.69 8.09
C ASN A 11 -10.51 6.44 7.33
N TRP A 12 -9.99 5.21 7.46
CA TRP A 12 -8.69 4.82 6.94
C TRP A 12 -8.62 4.90 5.42
N VAL A 13 -9.74 4.70 4.72
CA VAL A 13 -9.82 4.83 3.26
C VAL A 13 -9.55 6.27 2.85
N LEU A 14 -10.24 7.25 3.46
CA LEU A 14 -10.01 8.68 3.18
C LEU A 14 -8.59 9.12 3.52
N ILE A 15 -8.02 8.59 4.60
CA ILE A 15 -6.63 8.86 5.00
C ILE A 15 -5.66 8.26 3.97
N GLY A 16 -5.92 7.03 3.53
CA GLY A 16 -5.16 6.32 2.52
C GLY A 16 -5.17 7.05 1.16
N ASP A 17 -6.33 7.53 0.74
CA ASP A 17 -6.49 8.34 -0.48
C ASP A 17 -5.67 9.63 -0.40
N LEU A 18 -5.64 10.29 0.76
CA LEU A 18 -4.80 11.47 0.99
C LEU A 18 -3.31 11.12 0.92
N ALA A 19 -2.89 9.96 1.42
CA ALA A 19 -1.50 9.50 1.29
C ALA A 19 -1.12 9.32 -0.19
N LEU A 20 -1.96 8.64 -0.98
CA LEU A 20 -1.74 8.43 -2.42
C LEU A 20 -1.79 9.73 -3.22
N THR A 21 -2.70 10.64 -2.85
CA THR A 21 -2.83 11.96 -3.49
C THR A 21 -1.56 12.77 -3.27
N ASN A 22 -1.09 12.88 -2.02
CA ASN A 22 0.15 13.60 -1.72
C ASN A 22 1.37 12.93 -2.35
N MET A 23 1.35 11.60 -2.46
CA MET A 23 2.38 10.87 -3.19
C MET A 23 2.41 11.27 -4.68
N GLY A 24 1.24 11.38 -5.32
CA GLY A 24 1.12 11.85 -6.70
C GLY A 24 1.56 13.31 -6.89
N LEU A 25 1.38 14.16 -5.87
CA LEU A 25 1.82 15.56 -5.86
C LEU A 25 3.33 15.72 -5.57
N GLY A 26 4.02 14.64 -5.19
CA GLY A 26 5.44 14.69 -4.80
C GLY A 26 5.70 15.17 -3.38
N ASP A 27 4.66 15.39 -2.56
CA ASP A 27 4.81 15.73 -1.16
C ASP A 27 5.09 14.47 -0.33
N LYS A 28 6.37 14.10 -0.27
CA LYS A 28 6.87 12.92 0.45
C LYS A 28 6.46 12.98 1.93
N THR A 29 6.59 14.14 2.58
CA THR A 29 6.31 14.30 4.02
C THR A 29 4.84 14.09 4.33
N ALA A 30 3.94 14.73 3.58
CA ALA A 30 2.51 14.55 3.77
C ALA A 30 2.06 13.12 3.45
N ALA A 31 2.58 12.53 2.37
CA ALA A 31 2.27 11.14 2.00
C ALA A 31 2.61 10.15 3.13
N PHE A 32 3.79 10.30 3.75
CA PHE A 32 4.16 9.45 4.88
C PHE A 32 3.35 9.71 6.14
N ALA A 33 3.08 10.97 6.47
CA ALA A 33 2.25 11.30 7.63
C ALA A 33 0.85 10.67 7.52
N PHE A 34 0.23 10.72 6.34
CA PHE A 34 -1.08 10.10 6.13
C PHE A 34 -1.02 8.57 6.14
N VAL A 35 -0.03 7.94 5.49
CA VAL A 35 -0.01 6.47 5.46
C VAL A 35 0.28 5.86 6.85
N GLU A 36 1.12 6.50 7.66
CA GLU A 36 1.37 6.10 9.04
C GLU A 36 0.10 6.25 9.89
N LYS A 37 -0.65 7.34 9.68
CA LYS A 37 -1.97 7.52 10.30
C LYS A 37 -2.95 6.42 9.87
N ALA A 38 -3.00 6.07 8.59
CA ALA A 38 -3.90 5.01 8.08
C ALA A 38 -3.62 3.65 8.73
N ILE A 39 -2.34 3.32 8.94
CA ILE A 39 -1.94 2.09 9.65
C ILE A 39 -2.35 2.17 11.13
N ALA A 40 -2.17 3.31 11.79
CA ALA A 40 -2.49 3.47 13.21
C ALA A 40 -4.00 3.34 13.49
N VAL A 41 -4.86 3.85 12.60
CA VAL A 41 -6.33 3.76 12.76
C VAL A 41 -6.92 2.45 12.26
N ASN A 42 -6.19 1.71 11.42
CA ASN A 42 -6.63 0.43 10.85
C ASN A 42 -5.59 -0.70 11.13
N PRO A 43 -5.40 -1.10 12.39
CA PRO A 43 -4.45 -2.15 12.75
C PRO A 43 -4.98 -3.54 12.37
N ILE A 44 -4.10 -4.38 11.82
CA ILE A 44 -4.41 -5.75 11.39
C ILE A 44 -5.00 -6.59 12.53
N GLU A 45 -4.57 -6.35 13.77
CA GLU A 45 -5.03 -7.10 14.93
C GLU A 45 -6.51 -6.87 15.24
N LYS A 46 -7.07 -5.73 14.82
CA LYS A 46 -8.50 -5.41 14.99
C LYS A 46 -9.31 -5.74 13.76
N ASP A 47 -8.74 -5.54 12.58
CA ASP A 47 -9.37 -5.83 11.30
C ASP A 47 -8.40 -6.60 10.39
N PRO A 48 -8.39 -7.93 10.47
CA PRO A 48 -7.49 -8.74 9.64
C PRO A 48 -7.81 -8.67 8.14
N MET A 49 -9.03 -8.25 7.77
CA MET A 49 -9.47 -8.22 6.37
C MET A 49 -9.09 -6.89 5.71
N ASP A 50 -9.42 -5.77 6.35
CA ASP A 50 -9.18 -4.42 5.81
C ASP A 50 -7.86 -3.82 6.29
N GLY A 51 -7.38 -4.21 7.47
CA GLY A 51 -6.12 -3.74 8.08
C GLY A 51 -4.91 -3.79 7.15
N PRO A 52 -4.68 -4.92 6.44
CA PRO A 52 -3.58 -5.00 5.48
C PRO A 52 -3.73 -4.01 4.29
N GLY A 53 -4.92 -3.51 4.00
CA GLY A 53 -5.15 -2.48 2.98
C GLY A 53 -4.32 -1.20 3.24
N SER A 54 -4.20 -0.76 4.50
CA SER A 54 -3.32 0.37 4.86
C SER A 54 -1.83 0.06 4.61
N ILE A 55 -1.42 -1.21 4.69
CA ILE A 55 -0.05 -1.64 4.36
C ILE A 55 0.17 -1.69 2.85
N GLU A 56 -0.85 -2.04 2.05
CA GLU A 56 -0.76 -1.92 0.60
C GLU A 56 -0.50 -0.47 0.17
N ILE A 57 -1.20 0.48 0.80
CA ILE A 57 -0.98 1.91 0.55
C ILE A 57 0.46 2.31 0.92
N LEU A 58 0.98 1.81 2.06
CA LEU A 58 2.39 2.00 2.42
C LEU A 58 3.35 1.46 1.37
N ALA A 59 3.14 0.24 0.88
CA ALA A 59 4.00 -0.38 -0.13
C ALA A 59 4.07 0.47 -1.40
N ARG A 60 2.94 1.03 -1.81
CA ARG A 60 2.80 1.90 -2.98
C ARG A 60 3.47 3.26 -2.78
N VAL A 61 3.21 3.92 -1.64
CA VAL A 61 3.83 5.21 -1.29
C VAL A 61 5.35 5.08 -1.19
N THR A 62 5.84 4.06 -0.49
CA THR A 62 7.28 3.81 -0.32
C THR A 62 7.98 3.50 -1.64
N ALA A 63 7.37 2.69 -2.51
CA ALA A 63 7.91 2.42 -3.85
C ALA A 63 8.09 3.70 -4.67
N ARG A 64 7.08 4.58 -4.65
CA ARG A 64 7.09 5.83 -5.43
C ARG A 64 7.93 6.95 -4.82
N MET A 65 8.20 6.89 -3.51
CA MET A 65 8.99 7.89 -2.77
C MET A 65 10.46 7.50 -2.55
N GLY A 66 10.94 6.48 -3.26
CA GLY A 66 12.35 6.07 -3.23
C GLY A 66 12.77 5.36 -1.94
N GLU A 67 11.85 4.63 -1.30
CA GLU A 67 12.09 3.84 -0.09
C GLU A 67 11.96 2.32 -0.40
N PRO A 68 12.83 1.74 -1.25
CA PRO A 68 12.67 0.39 -1.78
C PRO A 68 12.65 -0.69 -0.69
N ASP A 69 13.48 -0.55 0.36
CA ASP A 69 13.53 -1.52 1.46
C ASP A 69 12.21 -1.62 2.22
N ARG A 70 11.58 -0.46 2.49
CA ARG A 70 10.27 -0.39 3.15
C ARG A 70 9.19 -0.97 2.25
N ALA A 71 9.23 -0.66 0.95
CA ALA A 71 8.28 -1.16 -0.04
C ALA A 71 8.32 -2.69 -0.13
N ILE A 72 9.51 -3.26 -0.34
CA ILE A 72 9.72 -4.70 -0.49
C ILE A 72 9.30 -5.44 0.78
N SER A 73 9.62 -4.91 1.96
CA SER A 73 9.21 -5.51 3.23
C SER A 73 7.69 -5.55 3.38
N ALA A 74 6.99 -4.47 3.00
CA ALA A 74 5.54 -4.42 3.02
C ALA A 74 4.92 -5.42 2.01
N LEU A 75 5.43 -5.45 0.78
CA LEU A 75 4.97 -6.37 -0.27
C LEU A 75 5.12 -7.84 0.13
N GLN A 76 6.25 -8.21 0.76
CA GLN A 76 6.47 -9.57 1.24
C GLN A 76 5.43 -10.00 2.28
N LYS A 77 5.05 -9.11 3.19
CA LYS A 77 3.98 -9.35 4.17
C LYS A 77 2.63 -9.54 3.47
N LEU A 78 2.28 -8.65 2.54
CA LEU A 78 1.01 -8.68 1.82
C LEU A 78 0.83 -9.95 0.98
N LEU A 79 1.87 -10.38 0.25
CA LEU A 79 1.81 -11.61 -0.55
C LEU A 79 1.62 -12.89 0.28
N SER A 80 1.79 -12.82 1.60
CA SER A 80 1.59 -13.94 2.52
C SER A 80 0.35 -13.77 3.40
N THR A 81 -0.46 -12.72 3.19
CA THR A 81 -1.62 -12.35 4.02
C THR A 81 -2.85 -12.24 3.13
N PRO A 82 -3.96 -12.96 3.38
CA PRO A 82 -5.24 -12.67 2.74
C PRO A 82 -5.78 -11.32 3.22
N TYR A 83 -6.32 -10.50 2.31
CA TYR A 83 -6.91 -9.19 2.64
C TYR A 83 -7.76 -8.64 1.49
N GLU A 84 -8.53 -7.60 1.76
CA GLU A 84 -9.23 -6.82 0.74
C GLU A 84 -8.39 -5.63 0.27
N SER A 85 -8.08 -5.59 -1.03
CA SER A 85 -7.30 -4.47 -1.59
C SER A 85 -8.17 -3.22 -1.72
N PRO A 86 -7.70 -2.04 -1.25
CA PRO A 86 -8.47 -0.80 -1.34
C PRO A 86 -8.54 -0.19 -2.75
N LEU A 87 -7.78 -0.72 -3.72
CA LEU A 87 -7.50 -0.02 -4.99
C LEU A 87 -8.03 -0.68 -6.24
N ASN A 88 -8.76 -1.80 -6.12
CA ASN A 88 -9.43 -2.40 -7.25
C ASN A 88 -10.89 -2.74 -6.95
N ALA A 89 -11.75 -2.64 -7.95
CA ALA A 89 -13.20 -2.82 -7.81
C ALA A 89 -13.63 -4.22 -7.38
N ALA A 90 -12.72 -5.20 -7.43
CA ALA A 90 -12.97 -6.58 -7.03
C ALA A 90 -12.34 -6.92 -5.67
N ASN A 91 -11.76 -5.93 -4.97
CA ASN A 91 -11.01 -6.05 -3.72
C ASN A 91 -9.93 -7.15 -3.72
N VAL A 92 -9.39 -7.48 -4.89
CA VAL A 92 -8.41 -8.56 -5.08
C VAL A 92 -7.07 -8.17 -4.46
N PRO A 93 -6.52 -8.93 -3.51
CA PRO A 93 -5.22 -8.62 -2.92
C PRO A 93 -4.09 -8.65 -3.95
N LEU A 94 -2.97 -8.00 -3.62
CA LEU A 94 -1.79 -8.02 -4.48
C LEU A 94 -1.33 -9.45 -4.75
N THR A 95 -1.05 -9.73 -6.02
CA THR A 95 -0.51 -11.00 -6.50
C THR A 95 0.82 -10.75 -7.21
N PRO A 96 1.67 -11.77 -7.39
CA PRO A 96 2.89 -11.63 -8.19
C PRO A 96 2.61 -11.08 -9.60
N ALA A 97 1.49 -11.48 -10.22
CA ALA A 97 1.07 -10.94 -11.51
C ALA A 97 0.73 -9.44 -11.46
N LEU A 98 0.03 -8.98 -10.42
CA LEU A 98 -0.24 -7.55 -10.23
C LEU A 98 1.05 -6.76 -9.97
N LEU A 99 2.00 -7.32 -9.20
CA LEU A 99 3.31 -6.66 -9.03
C LEU A 99 4.03 -6.48 -10.35
N ARG A 100 3.96 -7.45 -11.27
CA ARG A 100 4.53 -7.36 -12.63
C ARG A 100 3.86 -6.30 -13.51
N LEU A 101 2.56 -6.11 -13.37
CA LEU A 101 1.75 -5.30 -14.31
C LEU A 101 1.53 -3.86 -13.84
N ASP A 102 1.56 -3.61 -12.53
CA ASP A 102 1.20 -2.31 -11.95
C ASP A 102 2.38 -1.31 -12.01
N PRO A 103 2.23 -0.15 -12.70
CA PRO A 103 3.29 0.85 -12.83
C PRO A 103 3.69 1.52 -11.51
N MET A 104 2.89 1.40 -10.44
CA MET A 104 3.28 1.92 -9.12
C MET A 104 4.56 1.29 -8.59
N PHE A 105 4.90 0.09 -9.06
CA PHE A 105 6.11 -0.64 -8.65
C PHE A 105 7.26 -0.52 -9.65
N ASP A 106 7.13 0.31 -10.69
CA ASP A 106 8.21 0.51 -11.68
C ASP A 106 9.56 0.92 -11.07
N PRO A 107 9.62 1.77 -10.02
CA PRO A 107 10.88 2.07 -9.34
C PRO A 107 11.61 0.85 -8.74
N LEU A 108 10.91 -0.27 -8.51
CA LEU A 108 11.46 -1.48 -7.89
C LEU A 108 11.91 -2.53 -8.92
N ARG A 109 11.67 -2.33 -10.21
CA ARG A 109 11.83 -3.37 -11.27
C ARG A 109 13.24 -3.95 -11.36
N ASN A 110 14.24 -3.17 -11.02
CA ASN A 110 15.65 -3.56 -11.07
C ASN A 110 16.16 -4.17 -9.75
N ASP A 111 15.33 -4.22 -8.70
CA ASP A 111 15.71 -4.83 -7.42
C ASP A 111 15.51 -6.36 -7.48
N PRO A 112 16.55 -7.17 -7.28
CA PRO A 112 16.44 -8.64 -7.32
C PRO A 112 15.42 -9.20 -6.31
N ARG A 113 15.24 -8.54 -5.16
CA ARG A 113 14.28 -8.96 -4.14
C ARG A 113 12.86 -8.74 -4.62
N PHE A 114 12.59 -7.64 -5.31
CA PHE A 114 11.29 -7.38 -5.92
C PHE A 114 10.99 -8.35 -7.08
N GLN A 115 11.99 -8.64 -7.92
CA GLN A 115 11.87 -9.65 -8.99
C GLN A 115 11.46 -11.02 -8.42
N LYS A 116 12.06 -11.44 -7.31
CA LYS A 116 11.68 -12.66 -6.59
C LYS A 116 10.23 -12.65 -6.09
N LEU A 117 9.70 -11.51 -5.66
CA LEU A 117 8.29 -11.38 -5.26
C LEU A 117 7.33 -11.49 -6.46
N CYS A 118 7.81 -11.19 -7.67
CA CYS A 118 7.04 -11.28 -8.91
C CYS A 118 7.00 -12.70 -9.51
N GLU A 119 7.83 -13.61 -8.99
CA GLU A 119 7.83 -15.01 -9.40
C GLU A 119 6.59 -15.72 -8.85
N GLU A 120 5.96 -16.54 -9.68
CA GLU A 120 4.91 -17.44 -9.21
C GLU A 120 5.56 -18.56 -8.40
N LYS A 121 5.08 -18.79 -7.18
CA LYS A 121 5.50 -19.98 -6.42
C LYS A 121 4.97 -21.21 -7.18
N PRO A 122 5.80 -22.24 -7.39
CA PRO A 122 5.32 -23.51 -7.93
C PRO A 122 4.15 -24.01 -7.09
N ARG A 123 3.07 -24.43 -7.76
CA ARG A 123 1.92 -25.08 -7.12
C ARG A 123 2.29 -26.49 -6.67
#